data_AF-A0A9E0DHZ6-F1
#
_entry.id   AF-A0A9E0DHZ6-F1
#
_cell.length_a   1.000
_cell.length_b   1.000
_cell.length_c   1.000
_cell.angle_alpha   90.00
_cell.angle_beta   90.00
_cell.angle_gamma   90.00
#
_symmetry.space_group_name_H-M   'P 1'
#
loop_
_entity.id
_entity.type
_entity.pdbx_description
1 polymer ?
#
loop_
_entity_poly.entity_id
_entity_poly.type
_entity_poly.pdbx_seq_one_letter_code
_entity_poly.pdbx_strand_id
1 'polypeptide(L)'
;MVTQAIVAQNYEQLLVNIVRALPPNRAEQLVDFARFLEAQRIGEELMEGETLAEIEADNARWDALLASDKSQMLLEKMAKEAQIEYRATRQTVTIVYWQDDQQWLGYLQEYPDYWTQGETLAELHEYLQDLYRDLGSGMIPGIRKVEEMVVA
;
A
#
# COMPACT_ATOMS: atom_id res chain seq x y z
N MET A 1 46.98 -2.16 -21.14
CA MET A 1 46.02 -3.25 -21.42
C MET A 1 46.61 -4.64 -21.19
N VAL A 2 47.83 -4.96 -21.67
CA VAL A 2 48.44 -6.31 -21.50
C VAL A 2 48.65 -6.73 -20.04
N THR A 3 49.05 -5.80 -19.15
CA THR A 3 49.36 -6.11 -17.74
C THR A 3 48.12 -6.45 -16.89
N GLN A 4 46.96 -5.82 -17.16
CA GLN A 4 45.71 -6.09 -16.43
C GLN A 4 45.13 -7.48 -16.77
N ALA A 5 45.24 -7.90 -18.04
CA ALA A 5 44.73 -9.20 -18.49
C ALA A 5 45.53 -10.38 -17.88
N ILE A 6 46.85 -10.23 -17.74
CA ILE A 6 47.72 -11.24 -17.10
C ILE A 6 47.42 -11.36 -15.61
N VAL A 7 47.15 -10.23 -14.93
CA VAL A 7 46.81 -10.20 -13.51
C VAL A 7 45.43 -10.84 -13.25
N ALA A 8 44.45 -10.63 -14.12
CA ALA A 8 43.12 -11.23 -14.00
C ALA A 8 43.14 -12.77 -14.14
N GLN A 9 43.90 -13.30 -15.11
CA GLN A 9 44.06 -14.75 -15.27
C GLN A 9 44.73 -15.41 -14.05
N ASN A 10 45.66 -14.72 -13.38
CA ASN A 10 46.29 -15.23 -12.16
C ASN A 10 45.31 -15.35 -11.00
N TYR A 11 44.37 -14.41 -10.87
CA TYR A 11 43.35 -14.47 -9.80
C TYR A 11 42.30 -15.55 -10.06
N GLU A 12 41.86 -15.73 -11.30
CA GLU A 12 40.93 -16.79 -11.67
C GLU A 12 41.51 -18.17 -11.33
N GLN A 13 42.76 -18.43 -11.72
CA GLN A 13 43.41 -19.70 -11.45
C GLN A 13 43.62 -19.94 -9.94
N LEU A 14 43.93 -18.89 -9.19
CA LEU A 14 44.08 -18.94 -7.74
C LEU A 14 42.74 -19.22 -7.04
N LEU A 15 41.65 -18.59 -7.46
CA LEU A 15 40.30 -18.84 -6.93
C LEU A 15 39.85 -20.28 -7.17
N VAL A 16 40.06 -20.81 -8.37
CA VAL A 16 39.73 -22.21 -8.70
C VAL A 16 40.50 -23.18 -7.81
N ASN A 17 41.79 -22.91 -7.56
CA ASN A 17 42.61 -23.74 -6.69
C ASN A 17 42.15 -23.69 -5.23
N ILE A 18 41.76 -22.51 -4.72
CA ILE A 18 41.23 -22.34 -3.37
C ILE A 18 39.91 -23.10 -3.22
N VAL A 19 38.95 -22.91 -4.13
CA VAL A 19 37.62 -23.56 -4.06
C VAL A 19 37.75 -25.09 -4.07
N ARG A 20 38.68 -25.65 -4.86
CA ARG A 20 38.93 -27.12 -4.92
C ARG A 20 39.50 -27.70 -3.63
N ALA A 21 40.15 -26.88 -2.80
CA ALA A 21 40.79 -27.32 -1.55
C ALA A 21 39.91 -27.10 -0.30
N LEU A 22 38.76 -26.43 -0.45
CA LEU A 22 37.90 -26.07 0.68
C LEU A 22 36.85 -27.13 1.01
N PRO A 23 36.48 -27.27 2.28
CA PRO A 23 35.33 -28.07 2.68
C PRO A 23 34.01 -27.44 2.17
N PRO A 24 32.94 -28.23 1.96
CA PRO A 24 31.71 -27.77 1.29
C PRO A 24 31.06 -26.52 1.91
N ASN A 25 31.04 -26.44 3.24
CA ASN A 25 30.49 -25.30 3.98
C ASN A 25 31.26 -23.98 3.76
N ARG A 26 32.56 -24.05 3.45
CA ARG A 26 33.38 -22.88 3.15
C ARG A 26 33.29 -22.49 1.67
N ALA A 27 33.08 -23.46 0.78
CA ALA A 27 32.79 -23.18 -0.62
C ALA A 27 31.45 -22.46 -0.78
N GLU A 28 30.43 -22.84 -0.01
CA GLU A 28 29.13 -22.15 0.04
C GLU A 28 29.28 -20.68 0.45
N GLN A 29 30.03 -20.40 1.52
CA GLN A 29 30.33 -19.03 1.97
C GLN A 29 31.00 -18.17 0.89
N LEU A 30 31.89 -18.76 0.08
CA LEU A 30 32.53 -18.05 -1.03
C LEU A 30 31.54 -17.73 -2.16
N VAL A 31 30.61 -18.64 -2.46
CA VAL A 31 29.55 -18.42 -3.44
C VAL A 31 28.61 -17.31 -2.98
N ASP A 32 28.23 -17.32 -1.71
CA ASP A 32 27.37 -16.27 -1.15
C ASP A 32 28.05 -14.90 -1.18
N PHE A 33 29.34 -14.84 -0.86
CA PHE A 33 30.10 -13.61 -0.97
C PHE A 33 30.24 -13.12 -2.42
N ALA A 34 30.45 -14.04 -3.38
CA ALA A 34 30.49 -13.69 -4.79
C ALA A 34 29.14 -13.12 -5.28
N ARG A 35 28.02 -13.75 -4.89
CA ARG A 35 26.67 -13.24 -5.17
C ARG A 35 26.41 -11.88 -4.53
N PHE A 36 26.92 -11.66 -3.31
CA PHE A 36 26.83 -10.36 -2.65
C PHE A 36 27.57 -9.27 -3.44
N LEU A 37 28.79 -9.53 -3.90
CA LEU A 37 29.55 -8.58 -4.73
C LEU A 37 28.88 -8.33 -6.08
N GLU A 38 28.30 -9.36 -6.69
CA GLU A 38 27.49 -9.23 -7.90
C GLU A 38 26.26 -8.34 -7.67
N ALA A 39 25.56 -8.55 -6.55
CA ALA A 39 24.42 -7.73 -6.16
C ALA A 39 24.81 -6.28 -5.83
N GLN A 40 25.99 -6.04 -5.23
CA GLN A 40 26.50 -4.67 -5.02
C GLN A 40 26.75 -3.96 -6.34
N ARG A 41 27.32 -4.63 -7.34
CA ARG A 41 27.51 -4.06 -8.68
C ARG A 41 26.18 -3.68 -9.34
N ILE A 42 25.16 -4.53 -9.21
CA ILE A 42 23.80 -4.25 -9.70
C ILE A 42 23.17 -3.10 -8.92
N GLY A 43 23.38 -3.05 -7.60
CA GLY A 43 22.94 -1.95 -6.76
C GLY A 43 23.58 -0.62 -7.14
N GLU A 44 24.89 -0.60 -7.40
CA GLU A 44 25.64 0.58 -7.86
C GLU A 44 25.15 1.07 -9.24
N GLU A 45 24.85 0.16 -10.17
CA GLU A 45 24.30 0.46 -11.50
C GLU A 45 22.85 0.96 -11.43
N LEU A 46 22.04 0.46 -10.48
CA LEU A 46 20.69 0.97 -10.19
C LEU A 46 20.68 2.26 -9.35
N MET A 47 21.82 2.62 -8.74
CA MET A 47 22.02 3.83 -7.95
C MET A 47 22.64 4.98 -8.75
N GLU A 48 22.84 4.82 -10.08
CA GLU A 48 22.91 5.98 -10.98
C GLU A 48 21.53 6.65 -10.97
N GLY A 49 21.28 7.45 -9.95
CA GLY A 49 20.08 8.28 -9.87
C GLY A 49 20.03 9.19 -11.09
N GLU A 50 18.83 9.39 -11.62
CA GLU A 50 18.60 10.33 -12.70
C GLU A 50 19.20 11.70 -12.34
N THR A 51 19.93 12.28 -13.28
CA THR A 51 20.41 13.64 -13.12
C THR A 51 19.22 14.59 -13.00
N LEU A 52 19.41 15.74 -12.34
CA LEU A 52 18.35 16.74 -12.22
C LEU A 52 17.78 17.14 -13.60
N ALA A 53 18.62 17.19 -14.63
CA ALA A 53 18.21 17.50 -15.99
C ALA A 53 17.35 16.39 -16.63
N GLU A 54 17.61 15.12 -16.32
CA GLU A 54 16.79 13.99 -16.78
C GLU A 54 15.42 14.01 -16.09
N ILE A 55 15.39 14.24 -14.77
CA ILE A 55 14.16 14.39 -13.99
C ILE A 55 13.32 15.56 -14.52
N GLU A 56 13.93 16.72 -14.77
CA GLU A 56 13.25 17.90 -15.32
C GLU A 56 12.69 17.64 -16.72
N ALA A 57 13.46 16.96 -17.58
CA ALA A 57 13.01 16.61 -18.92
C ALA A 57 11.84 15.61 -18.90
N ASP A 58 11.87 14.63 -18.00
CA ASP A 58 10.76 13.70 -17.81
C ASP A 58 9.52 14.38 -17.24
N ASN A 59 9.67 15.23 -16.21
CA ASN A 59 8.56 16.01 -15.69
C ASN A 59 7.93 16.90 -16.77
N ALA A 60 8.74 17.55 -17.61
CA ALA A 60 8.22 18.35 -18.73
C ALA A 60 7.46 17.49 -19.77
N ARG A 61 7.91 16.26 -20.03
CA ARG A 61 7.20 15.30 -20.89
C ARG A 61 5.85 14.90 -20.27
N TRP A 62 5.83 14.62 -18.97
CA TRP A 62 4.60 14.31 -18.23
C TRP A 62 3.63 15.48 -18.19
N ASP A 63 4.11 16.69 -17.92
CA ASP A 63 3.32 17.92 -17.92
C ASP A 63 2.66 18.16 -19.28
N ALA A 64 3.42 18.03 -20.38
CA ALA A 64 2.88 18.18 -21.73
C ALA A 64 1.83 17.10 -22.05
N LEU A 65 2.06 15.85 -21.62
CA LEU A 65 1.10 14.76 -21.81
C LEU A 65 -0.19 15.02 -21.02
N LEU A 66 -0.09 15.42 -19.75
CA LEU A 66 -1.22 15.69 -18.85
C LEU A 66 -1.96 16.98 -19.21
N ALA A 67 -1.30 17.94 -19.85
CA ALA A 67 -1.94 19.15 -20.38
C ALA A 67 -2.75 18.90 -21.67
N SER A 68 -2.58 17.75 -22.32
CA SER A 68 -3.33 17.46 -23.56
C SER A 68 -4.82 17.21 -23.29
N ASP A 69 -5.69 17.70 -24.18
CA ASP A 69 -7.14 17.50 -24.07
C ASP A 69 -7.52 16.01 -23.97
N LYS A 70 -6.82 15.17 -24.74
CA LYS A 70 -7.06 13.72 -24.78
C LYS A 70 -6.77 13.05 -23.43
N SER A 71 -5.69 13.45 -22.74
CA SER A 71 -5.35 12.88 -21.43
C SER A 71 -6.29 13.39 -20.35
N GLN A 72 -6.65 14.68 -20.36
CA GLN A 72 -7.62 15.23 -19.42
C GLN A 72 -8.98 14.54 -19.54
N MET A 73 -9.48 14.32 -20.77
CA MET A 73 -10.72 13.59 -21.01
C MET A 73 -10.65 12.14 -20.51
N LEU A 74 -9.52 11.46 -20.73
CA LEU A 74 -9.32 10.09 -20.25
C LEU A 74 -9.30 10.04 -18.71
N LEU A 75 -8.57 10.95 -18.06
CA LEU A 75 -8.51 11.04 -16.60
C LEU A 75 -9.87 11.37 -15.99
N GLU A 76 -10.62 12.28 -16.60
CA GLU A 76 -11.98 12.61 -16.15
C GLU A 76 -12.91 11.40 -16.28
N LYS A 77 -12.81 10.65 -17.39
CA LYS A 77 -13.54 9.40 -17.56
C LYS A 77 -13.18 8.38 -16.47
N MET A 78 -11.89 8.14 -16.23
CA MET A 78 -11.43 7.22 -15.20
C MET A 78 -11.86 7.66 -13.79
N ALA A 79 -11.81 8.96 -13.49
CA ALA A 79 -12.27 9.50 -12.21
C ALA A 79 -13.77 9.28 -12.02
N LYS A 80 -14.58 9.44 -13.08
CA LYS A 80 -16.02 9.14 -13.05
C LYS A 80 -16.27 7.65 -12.84
N GLU A 81 -15.56 6.78 -13.54
CA GLU A 81 -15.68 5.32 -13.38
C GLU A 81 -15.31 4.90 -11.96
N ALA A 82 -14.15 5.33 -11.46
CA ALA A 82 -13.72 5.07 -10.09
C ALA A 82 -14.70 5.62 -9.03
N GLN A 83 -15.27 6.80 -9.27
CA GLN A 83 -16.28 7.37 -8.38
C GLN A 83 -17.59 6.59 -8.41
N ILE A 84 -18.01 6.08 -9.57
CA ILE A 84 -19.19 5.24 -9.72
C ILE A 84 -18.97 3.92 -8.98
N GLU A 85 -17.83 3.26 -9.19
CA GLU A 85 -17.48 2.02 -8.48
C GLU A 85 -17.45 2.25 -6.98
N TYR A 86 -16.74 3.29 -6.53
CA TYR A 86 -16.66 3.64 -5.12
C TYR A 86 -18.05 3.89 -4.51
N ARG A 87 -18.92 4.66 -5.18
CA ARG A 87 -20.29 4.92 -4.72
C ARG A 87 -21.16 3.66 -4.75
N ALA A 88 -21.00 2.80 -5.75
CA ALA A 88 -21.74 1.55 -5.85
C ALA A 88 -21.35 0.58 -4.72
N THR A 89 -20.10 0.59 -4.28
CA THR A 89 -19.61 -0.23 -3.16
C THR A 89 -19.78 0.42 -1.79
N ARG A 90 -20.00 1.73 -1.72
CA ARG A 90 -20.10 2.47 -0.46
C ARG A 90 -21.52 2.42 0.08
N GLN A 91 -21.70 1.69 1.17
CA GLN A 91 -22.93 1.70 1.94
C GLN A 91 -22.95 2.94 2.85
N THR A 92 -24.08 3.64 2.86
CA THR A 92 -24.36 4.72 3.81
C THR A 92 -25.28 4.19 4.89
N VAL A 93 -24.93 4.42 6.15
CA VAL A 93 -25.75 4.03 7.30
C VAL A 93 -26.19 5.30 8.01
N THR A 94 -27.47 5.38 8.35
CA THR A 94 -28.01 6.50 9.13
C THR A 94 -27.65 6.33 10.60
N ILE A 95 -27.14 7.39 11.22
CA ILE A 95 -26.79 7.42 12.64
C ILE A 95 -27.59 8.52 13.34
N VAL A 96 -27.85 8.30 14.63
CA VAL A 96 -28.32 9.33 15.55
C VAL A 96 -27.17 9.63 16.50
N TYR A 97 -26.81 10.90 16.63
CA TYR A 97 -25.73 11.33 17.51
C TYR A 97 -26.08 12.64 18.21
N TRP A 98 -25.48 12.85 19.37
CA TRP A 98 -25.60 14.06 20.17
C TRP A 98 -24.33 14.27 20.98
N GLN A 99 -24.15 15.47 21.52
CA GLN A 99 -23.07 15.78 22.45
C GLN A 99 -23.63 15.82 23.87
N ASP A 100 -22.95 15.16 24.80
CA ASP A 100 -23.21 15.22 26.23
C ASP A 100 -21.90 15.51 26.96
N ASP A 101 -21.88 16.59 27.74
CA ASP A 101 -20.65 17.18 28.31
C ASP A 101 -19.50 17.33 27.27
N GLN A 102 -18.38 16.64 27.50
CA GLN A 102 -17.18 16.65 26.64
C GLN A 102 -17.12 15.43 25.72
N GLN A 103 -18.20 14.68 25.56
CA GLN A 103 -18.24 13.45 24.77
C GLN A 103 -19.32 13.50 23.70
N TRP A 104 -19.03 12.84 22.59
CA TRP A 104 -19.97 12.58 21.50
C TRP A 104 -20.54 11.18 21.68
N LEU A 105 -21.86 11.06 21.69
CA LEU A 105 -22.57 9.79 21.81
C LEU A 105 -23.39 9.56 20.54
N GLY A 106 -23.61 8.29 20.20
CA GLY A 106 -24.50 7.96 19.10
C GLY A 106 -24.71 6.48 18.89
N TYR A 107 -25.63 6.16 18.00
CA TYR A 107 -25.98 4.80 17.59
C TYR A 107 -26.38 4.74 16.11
N LEU A 108 -26.37 3.53 15.57
CA LEU A 108 -26.86 3.23 14.21
C LEU A 108 -28.39 3.16 14.25
N GLN A 109 -29.11 3.86 13.37
CA GLN A 109 -30.58 3.95 13.43
C GLN A 109 -31.27 2.56 13.36
N GLU A 110 -30.68 1.61 12.62
CA GLU A 110 -31.17 0.23 12.54
C GLU A 110 -30.97 -0.59 13.83
N TYR A 111 -30.11 -0.11 14.73
CA TYR A 111 -29.67 -0.77 15.95
C TYR A 111 -29.69 0.21 17.14
N PRO A 112 -30.86 0.78 17.51
CA PRO A 112 -30.95 1.86 18.50
C PRO A 112 -30.55 1.45 19.91
N ASP A 113 -30.60 0.14 20.21
CA ASP A 113 -30.18 -0.42 21.49
C ASP A 113 -28.64 -0.49 21.65
N TYR A 114 -27.88 -0.23 20.58
CA TYR A 114 -26.43 -0.35 20.54
C TYR A 114 -25.79 1.01 20.25
N TRP A 115 -25.30 1.67 21.29
CA TRP A 115 -24.67 2.98 21.21
C TRP A 115 -23.20 2.93 21.62
N THR A 116 -22.44 3.92 21.17
CA THR A 116 -21.02 4.12 21.51
C THR A 116 -20.74 5.61 21.71
N GLN A 117 -19.51 5.94 22.11
CA GLN A 117 -19.09 7.30 22.42
C GLN A 117 -17.64 7.58 22.01
N GLY A 118 -17.31 8.83 21.69
CA GLY A 118 -15.95 9.30 21.42
C GLY A 118 -15.69 10.68 22.02
N GLU A 119 -14.43 11.06 22.21
CA GLU A 119 -14.06 12.42 22.66
C GLU A 119 -14.25 13.42 21.51
N THR A 120 -14.11 12.95 20.27
CA THR A 120 -14.39 13.72 19.06
C THR A 120 -15.47 13.07 18.20
N LEU A 121 -16.13 13.86 17.34
CA LEU A 121 -17.10 13.33 16.39
C LEU A 121 -16.45 12.32 15.41
N ALA A 122 -15.17 12.49 15.09
CA ALA A 122 -14.43 11.56 14.24
C ALA A 122 -14.25 10.19 14.91
N GLU A 123 -13.88 10.17 16.19
CA GLU A 123 -13.79 8.94 16.98
C GLU A 123 -15.15 8.24 17.11
N LEU A 124 -16.22 9.00 17.39
CA LEU A 124 -17.58 8.44 17.41
C LEU A 124 -17.90 7.73 16.09
N HIS A 125 -17.60 8.36 14.94
CA HIS A 125 -17.82 7.75 13.63
C HIS A 125 -16.98 6.49 13.39
N GLU A 126 -15.76 6.45 13.89
CA GLU A 126 -14.89 5.28 13.77
C GLU A 126 -15.46 4.10 14.58
N TYR A 127 -15.86 4.35 15.82
CA TYR A 127 -16.47 3.33 16.67
C TYR A 127 -17.85 2.87 16.17
N LEU A 128 -18.64 3.76 15.58
CA LEU A 128 -19.90 3.37 14.94
C LEU A 128 -19.68 2.48 13.71
N GLN A 129 -18.59 2.69 12.96
CA GLN A 129 -18.23 1.80 11.84
C GLN A 129 -17.83 0.41 12.32
N ASP A 130 -17.03 0.33 13.38
CA ASP A 130 -16.65 -0.93 14.01
C ASP A 130 -17.89 -1.68 14.52
N LEU A 131 -18.76 -0.97 15.23
CA LEU A 131 -20.04 -1.50 15.72
C LEU A 131 -20.92 -2.02 14.58
N TYR A 132 -21.00 -1.30 13.46
CA TYR A 132 -21.76 -1.73 12.28
C TYR A 132 -21.24 -3.05 11.71
N ARG A 133 -19.91 -3.21 11.59
CA ARG A 133 -19.29 -4.45 11.11
C ARG A 133 -19.58 -5.61 12.05
N ASP A 134 -19.48 -5.39 13.35
CA ASP A 134 -19.71 -6.44 14.35
C ASP A 134 -21.17 -6.91 14.36
N LEU A 135 -22.12 -5.98 14.36
CA LEU A 135 -23.56 -6.29 14.32
C LEU A 135 -23.99 -6.90 12.98
N GLY A 136 -23.37 -6.48 11.88
CA GLY A 136 -23.61 -7.04 10.54
C GLY A 136 -22.90 -8.37 10.27
N SER A 137 -21.96 -8.79 11.12
CA SER A 137 -21.13 -9.98 10.88
C SER A 137 -21.88 -11.32 10.93
N GLY A 138 -23.07 -11.35 11.55
CA GLY A 138 -23.81 -12.59 11.83
C GLY A 138 -23.23 -13.46 12.94
N MET A 139 -22.14 -13.02 13.59
CA MET A 139 -21.47 -13.76 14.67
C MET A 139 -22.13 -13.55 16.04
N ILE A 140 -22.85 -12.44 16.23
CA ILE A 140 -23.54 -12.12 17.47
C ILE A 140 -25.01 -12.58 17.35
N PRO A 141 -25.47 -13.57 18.13
CA PRO A 141 -26.87 -13.99 18.10
C PRO A 141 -27.77 -13.00 18.84
N GLY A 142 -29.04 -12.93 18.44
CA GLY A 142 -30.07 -12.15 19.15
C GLY A 142 -30.00 -10.64 18.92
N ILE A 143 -29.33 -10.18 17.86
CA ILE A 143 -29.32 -8.75 17.49
C ILE A 143 -30.73 -8.28 17.15
N ARG A 144 -31.15 -7.20 17.81
CA ARG A 144 -32.46 -6.57 17.62
C ARG A 144 -32.44 -5.68 16.38
N LYS A 145 -33.57 -5.65 15.67
CA LYS A 145 -33.75 -4.90 14.42
C LYS A 145 -34.95 -3.97 14.54
N VAL A 146 -34.85 -2.84 13.86
CA VAL A 146 -35.95 -1.90 13.67
C VAL A 146 -36.59 -2.14 12.30
N GLU A 147 -37.91 -2.13 12.25
CA GLU A 147 -38.69 -2.19 11.03
C GLU A 147 -39.85 -1.18 11.11
N GLU A 148 -40.16 -0.54 9.99
CA GLU A 148 -41.37 0.27 9.86
C GLU A 148 -42.52 -0.63 9.43
N MET A 149 -43.59 -0.67 10.23
CA MET A 149 -44.79 -1.44 9.93
C MET A 149 -45.96 -0.51 9.66
N VAL A 150 -46.65 -0.70 8.53
CA VAL A 150 -47.89 0.02 8.23
C VAL A 150 -48.99 -0.45 9.17
N VAL A 151 -49.64 0.50 9.86
CA VAL A 151 -50.81 0.24 10.69
C VAL A 151 -52.04 0.78 9.96
N ALA A 152 -53.01 -0.09 9.69
CA ALA A 152 -54.27 0.22 9.00
C ALA A 152 -55.38 0.60 9.98
#